data_AF-A0A973JGR0-F1
#
_entry.id   AF-A0A973JGR0-F1
#
_cell.length_a   1.000
_cell.length_b   1.000
_cell.length_c   1.000
_cell.angle_alpha   90.00
_cell.angle_beta   90.00
_cell.angle_gamma   90.00
#
_symmetry.space_group_name_H-M   'P 1'
#
loop_
_entity.id
_entity.type
_entity.pdbx_description
1 polymer ?
#
loop_
_entity_poly.entity_id
_entity_poly.type
_entity_poly.pdbx_seq_one_letter_code
_entity_poly.pdbx_strand_id
1 'polypeptide(L)'
;PPAWERTGSGRRFFVFPELAAGGDAPDNTPLPDSAMHQDADATVVERAVASLVPPAADAGVVGELMALADKRLLLTPDNDSATALTDVLGVPAVERFTAKDADTGIQPFIDAARGTLLAPSRYDGMDLAADACHLMLMSGLPAASHLQDRFFDTKLRAPDLLQERIRTRVLQGAGRCTRGPKDWSVVVVIGEDLLRFLSRAEVRRSLPAELQAELTFGFEQSEASADELVELARSALHQDEVWQEDAEPELARLRREATREPQPNAAELGASARREVKAWMHAWKLEWESAAIAAIEVLEHLTAPSTRPYRGLWAYLASAWFSLASPHDGSPLALRSAELLRQAQGAATGTTWLKEVEAASGPAFGNDQADDDAVESILDLLRGRYASSARFTKQSSQMLADLNEHDHKKFEPGLVALGTLLGAESYKPDGKGRADAAWLWPTLWLTVEAKSEQEDDGMLSMDYVRQTNTQLASLASDRGVDAAPDGSASVVVTPRTVIDPDAVPIANLHVYTAVPRLLLDVGHDAVRAWKALRSLTQGVTREVLREEVARVLWSHRVLPTQVRERLTSDPIRVE
;
A
#
# COMPACT_ATOMS: atom_id res chain seq x y z
N PRO A 1 22.52 -9.12 -12.90
CA PRO A 1 23.52 -9.74 -13.81
C PRO A 1 24.15 -10.96 -13.14
N PRO A 2 24.49 -12.04 -13.87
CA PRO A 2 25.11 -13.25 -13.29
C PRO A 2 26.43 -12.97 -12.54
N ALA A 3 27.08 -11.83 -12.83
CA ALA A 3 28.27 -11.37 -12.12
C ALA A 3 28.00 -10.97 -10.66
N TRP A 4 26.79 -10.52 -10.32
CA TRP A 4 26.41 -10.19 -8.93
C TRP A 4 26.14 -11.43 -8.08
N GLU A 5 25.87 -12.58 -8.71
CA GLU A 5 25.63 -13.87 -8.04
C GLU A 5 26.93 -14.58 -7.64
N ARG A 6 28.11 -14.09 -8.06
CA ARG A 6 29.42 -14.73 -7.80
C ARG A 6 30.27 -14.06 -6.73
N THR A 7 29.82 -12.94 -6.19
CA THR A 7 30.50 -12.19 -5.14
C THR A 7 29.59 -12.21 -3.92
N GLY A 8 29.98 -12.94 -2.87
CA GLY A 8 29.16 -13.03 -1.66
C GLY A 8 28.86 -11.63 -1.12
N SER A 9 27.59 -11.30 -0.98
CA SER A 9 27.08 -9.97 -0.64
C SER A 9 27.19 -9.60 0.84
N GLY A 10 28.05 -10.30 1.60
CA GLY A 10 28.06 -10.38 3.06
C GLY A 10 26.79 -11.03 3.64
N ARG A 11 26.79 -11.22 4.96
CA ARG A 11 25.76 -11.95 5.72
C ARG A 11 24.86 -10.98 6.48
N ARG A 12 23.55 -11.22 6.50
CA ARG A 12 22.62 -10.38 7.25
C ARG A 12 21.74 -11.19 8.18
N PHE A 13 21.44 -10.60 9.33
CA PHE A 13 20.34 -11.04 10.17
C PHE A 13 19.21 -10.02 10.08
N PHE A 14 18.07 -10.41 9.50
CA PHE A 14 16.88 -9.56 9.47
C PHE A 14 16.08 -9.76 10.75
N VAL A 15 15.69 -8.66 11.37
CA VAL A 15 14.92 -8.64 12.62
C VAL A 15 13.63 -7.89 12.36
N PHE A 16 12.50 -8.47 12.75
CA PHE A 16 11.16 -7.91 12.55
C PHE A 16 10.46 -7.72 13.91
N PRO A 17 10.68 -6.59 14.60
CA PRO A 17 10.19 -6.38 15.96
C PRO A 17 8.65 -6.47 16.09
N GLU A 18 7.92 -6.11 15.03
CA GLU A 18 6.45 -6.17 14.95
C GLU A 18 5.89 -7.61 14.99
N LEU A 19 6.74 -8.64 14.83
CA LEU A 19 6.34 -10.04 14.91
C LEU A 19 6.64 -10.68 16.28
N ALA A 20 7.40 -10.01 17.15
CA ALA A 20 7.86 -10.57 18.41
C ALA A 20 6.69 -10.82 19.37
N ALA A 21 6.62 -12.02 19.92
CA ALA A 21 5.54 -12.40 20.82
C ALA A 21 5.65 -11.65 22.16
N GLY A 22 4.62 -10.87 22.51
CA GLY A 22 4.41 -10.36 23.87
C GLY A 22 5.20 -9.11 24.27
N GLY A 23 5.53 -8.22 23.33
CA GLY A 23 5.99 -6.86 23.68
C GLY A 23 4.79 -5.98 24.03
N ASP A 24 4.77 -5.39 25.23
CA ASP A 24 3.79 -4.36 25.59
C ASP A 24 3.80 -3.25 24.52
N ALA A 25 2.67 -3.05 23.85
CA ALA A 25 2.44 -1.83 23.11
C ALA A 25 2.58 -0.63 24.06
N PRO A 26 3.10 0.52 23.63
CA PRO A 26 3.09 1.72 24.47
C PRO A 26 1.65 2.00 24.91
N ASP A 27 1.44 1.98 26.22
CA ASP A 27 0.16 2.17 26.91
C ASP A 27 -0.60 3.35 26.30
N ASN A 28 -1.64 3.05 25.51
CA ASN A 28 -2.49 4.04 24.88
C ASN A 28 -3.57 4.49 25.88
N THR A 29 -3.13 4.96 27.05
CA THR A 29 -4.04 5.53 28.04
C THR A 29 -4.61 6.83 27.47
N PRO A 30 -5.94 7.01 27.40
CA PRO A 30 -6.52 8.25 26.89
C PRO A 30 -6.08 9.42 27.77
N LEU A 31 -5.45 10.42 27.14
CA LEU A 31 -5.10 11.68 27.79
C LEU A 31 -6.35 12.30 28.43
N PRO A 32 -6.29 12.74 29.70
CA PRO A 32 -7.43 13.36 30.35
C PRO A 32 -7.72 14.74 29.75
N ASP A 33 -9.01 14.97 29.47
CA ASP A 33 -9.58 16.24 29.03
C ASP A 33 -9.05 17.42 29.86
N SER A 34 -8.27 18.32 29.25
CA SER A 34 -8.22 19.70 29.73
C SER A 34 -7.84 20.73 28.65
N ALA A 35 -8.76 21.68 28.52
CA ALA A 35 -8.59 23.07 28.11
C ALA A 35 -8.20 23.40 26.65
N MET A 36 -9.27 23.71 25.91
CA MET A 36 -9.29 24.63 24.78
C MET A 36 -8.39 25.86 24.99
N HIS A 37 -7.43 26.08 24.10
CA HIS A 37 -7.09 27.42 23.64
C HIS A 37 -6.74 27.42 22.15
N GLN A 38 -7.32 28.39 21.47
CA GLN A 38 -7.21 28.69 20.05
C GLN A 38 -5.83 29.26 19.74
N ASP A 39 -5.16 28.76 18.72
CA ASP A 39 -4.58 29.59 17.67
C ASP A 39 -4.35 28.77 16.40
N ALA A 40 -4.67 29.39 15.27
CA ALA A 40 -4.79 28.81 13.96
C ALA A 40 -3.63 29.28 13.08
N ASP A 41 -2.69 28.39 12.77
CA ASP A 41 -2.07 28.25 11.45
C ASP A 41 -1.10 27.06 11.49
N ALA A 42 -1.58 25.89 11.07
CA ALA A 42 -0.76 24.74 10.69
C ALA A 42 -1.62 23.89 9.75
N THR A 43 -1.06 23.53 8.60
CA THR A 43 -1.81 22.81 7.57
C THR A 43 -2.12 21.39 8.02
N VAL A 44 -3.25 20.84 7.56
CA VAL A 44 -3.76 19.50 7.91
C VAL A 44 -2.75 18.37 7.61
N VAL A 45 -1.70 18.64 6.84
CA VAL A 45 -0.58 17.73 6.56
C VAL A 45 0.37 17.63 7.76
N GLU A 46 0.63 18.71 8.50
CA GLU A 46 1.52 18.70 9.69
C GLU A 46 0.89 17.96 10.88
N ARG A 47 -0.44 17.96 10.99
CA ARG A 47 -1.15 17.21 12.05
C ARG A 47 -1.25 15.71 11.77
N ALA A 48 -1.13 15.27 10.52
CA ALA A 48 -1.11 13.85 10.17
C ALA A 48 0.25 13.19 10.46
N VAL A 49 1.34 13.96 10.40
CA VAL A 49 2.69 13.52 10.78
C VAL A 49 2.86 13.51 12.31
N ALA A 50 2.17 14.40 13.02
CA ALA A 50 2.22 14.47 14.48
C ALA A 50 1.47 13.32 15.22
N SER A 51 0.64 12.52 14.55
CA SER A 51 -0.04 11.37 15.17
C SER A 51 0.79 10.07 15.16
N LEU A 52 2.06 10.15 14.78
CA LEU A 52 3.03 9.03 14.78
C LEU A 52 4.08 9.16 15.89
N VAL A 53 3.88 10.05 16.85
CA VAL A 53 4.85 10.28 17.93
C VAL A 53 4.26 9.77 19.25
N PRO A 54 4.60 8.53 19.69
CA PRO A 54 4.49 8.20 21.10
C PRO A 54 5.43 9.12 21.90
N PRO A 55 5.06 9.50 23.13
CA PRO A 55 5.89 10.37 23.96
C PRO A 55 7.26 9.71 24.18
N ALA A 56 8.32 10.52 24.06
CA ALA A 56 9.69 10.11 24.31
C ALA A 56 9.85 9.57 25.75
N ALA A 57 9.83 8.25 25.90
CA ALA A 57 10.34 7.53 27.09
C ALA A 57 10.51 6.02 26.89
N ASP A 58 9.90 5.37 25.89
CA ASP A 58 10.15 3.95 25.63
C ASP A 58 9.97 3.63 24.15
N ALA A 59 11.07 3.54 23.40
CA ALA A 59 11.04 3.07 22.01
C ALA A 59 10.89 1.54 21.91
N GLY A 60 10.62 0.88 23.05
CA GLY A 60 10.41 -0.55 23.18
C GLY A 60 11.56 -1.35 22.60
N VAL A 61 11.23 -2.52 22.05
CA VAL A 61 12.17 -3.46 21.42
C VAL A 61 13.02 -2.79 20.32
N VAL A 62 12.45 -1.86 19.56
CA VAL A 62 13.20 -1.13 18.53
C VAL A 62 14.30 -0.27 19.17
N GLY A 63 13.98 0.41 20.26
CA GLY A 63 14.97 1.17 21.04
C GLY A 63 16.11 0.31 21.54
N GLU A 64 15.78 -0.85 22.12
CA GLU A 64 16.76 -1.82 22.62
C GLU A 64 17.67 -2.36 21.52
N LEU A 65 17.09 -2.79 20.39
CA LEU A 65 17.85 -3.24 19.22
C LEU A 65 18.78 -2.14 18.70
N MET A 66 18.29 -0.91 18.60
CA MET A 66 19.10 0.23 18.16
C MET A 66 20.19 0.62 19.18
N ALA A 67 20.05 0.25 20.45
CA ALA A 67 21.08 0.48 21.46
C ALA A 67 22.27 -0.50 21.37
N LEU A 68 22.14 -1.59 20.60
CA LEU A 68 23.18 -2.63 20.47
C LEU A 68 24.45 -2.15 19.74
N ALA A 69 24.39 -1.05 19.00
CA ALA A 69 25.54 -0.51 18.27
C ALA A 69 25.70 1.01 18.40
N ASP A 70 26.95 1.46 18.51
CA ASP A 70 27.27 2.89 18.57
C ASP A 70 27.08 3.59 17.22
N LYS A 71 27.27 2.87 16.11
CA LYS A 71 27.07 3.38 14.75
C LYS A 71 25.92 2.69 14.06
N ARG A 72 25.01 3.50 13.53
CA ARG A 72 23.72 3.05 12.99
C ARG A 72 23.42 3.72 11.66
N LEU A 73 22.79 2.98 10.75
CA LEU A 73 22.23 3.51 9.51
C LEU A 73 20.70 3.49 9.56
N LEU A 74 20.06 4.61 9.23
CA LEU A 74 18.60 4.72 9.10
C LEU A 74 18.23 4.93 7.62
N LEU A 75 17.59 3.94 7.00
CA LEU A 75 16.98 4.04 5.67
C LEU A 75 15.48 4.27 5.81
N THR A 76 15.02 5.39 5.23
CA THR A 76 13.61 5.81 5.26
C THR A 76 13.17 6.32 3.89
N PRO A 77 11.86 6.38 3.60
CA PRO A 77 11.36 6.82 2.30
C PRO A 77 11.61 8.31 2.05
N ASP A 78 11.61 9.13 3.11
CA ASP A 78 11.70 10.59 3.06
C ASP A 78 12.31 11.20 4.33
N ASN A 79 12.60 12.51 4.30
CA ASN A 79 13.24 13.23 5.40
C ASN A 79 12.34 13.35 6.64
N ASP A 80 11.03 13.42 6.45
CA ASP A 80 10.08 13.66 7.54
C ASP A 80 10.01 12.40 8.41
N SER A 81 9.91 11.24 7.76
CA SER A 81 10.00 9.91 8.38
C SER A 81 11.34 9.72 9.11
N ALA A 82 12.45 10.13 8.49
CA ALA A 82 13.77 10.07 9.14
C ALA A 82 13.81 10.89 10.44
N THR A 83 13.26 12.10 10.39
CA THR A 83 13.26 13.02 11.54
C THR A 83 12.40 12.48 12.67
N ALA A 84 11.15 12.11 12.36
CA ALA A 84 10.22 11.54 13.32
C ALA A 84 10.80 10.29 14.01
N LEU A 85 11.40 9.38 13.24
CA LEU A 85 11.99 8.17 13.80
C LEU A 85 13.18 8.48 14.72
N THR A 86 14.04 9.44 14.37
CA THR A 86 15.14 9.84 15.26
C THR A 86 14.68 10.51 16.55
N ASP A 87 13.54 11.19 16.52
CA ASP A 87 12.94 11.81 17.71
C ASP A 87 12.37 10.74 18.64
N VAL A 88 11.65 9.74 18.09
CA VAL A 88 11.14 8.59 18.85
C VAL A 88 12.29 7.78 19.48
N LEU A 89 13.36 7.54 18.72
CA LEU A 89 14.55 6.84 19.22
C LEU A 89 15.42 7.67 20.19
N GLY A 90 15.06 8.93 20.45
CA GLY A 90 15.80 9.80 21.35
C GLY A 90 17.22 10.12 20.89
N VAL A 91 17.51 10.06 19.58
CA VAL A 91 18.86 10.30 19.05
C VAL A 91 19.22 11.79 19.18
N PRO A 92 20.30 12.17 19.89
CA PRO A 92 20.68 13.57 20.02
C PRO A 92 21.03 14.21 18.68
N ALA A 93 20.66 15.48 18.46
CA ALA A 93 20.93 16.18 17.20
C ALA A 93 22.42 16.18 16.79
N VAL A 94 23.33 16.19 17.76
CA VAL A 94 24.80 16.12 17.53
C VAL A 94 25.28 14.76 17.02
N GLU A 95 24.48 13.71 17.20
CA GLU A 95 24.75 12.35 16.72
C GLU A 95 23.99 12.04 15.42
N ARG A 96 23.22 12.99 14.88
CA ARG A 96 22.48 12.82 13.61
C ARG A 96 23.34 13.30 12.45
N PHE A 97 23.75 12.37 11.59
CA PHE A 97 24.56 12.65 10.40
C PHE A 97 23.71 12.52 9.13
N THR A 98 24.04 13.28 8.08
CA THR A 98 23.39 13.14 6.77
C THR A 98 24.44 13.19 5.66
N ALA A 99 24.14 12.59 4.52
CA ALA A 99 25.01 12.64 3.33
C ALA A 99 24.80 13.90 2.46
N LYS A 100 24.21 14.98 3.01
CA LYS A 100 23.81 16.18 2.23
C LYS A 100 24.98 17.15 1.96
N ASP A 101 26.09 17.04 2.68
CA ASP A 101 27.25 17.90 2.49
C ASP A 101 28.02 17.51 1.22
N ALA A 102 28.15 18.44 0.27
CA ALA A 102 28.81 18.22 -1.01
C ALA A 102 30.35 18.08 -0.89
N ASP A 103 30.95 18.65 0.16
CA ASP A 103 32.39 18.68 0.35
C ASP A 103 32.87 17.52 1.24
N THR A 104 32.11 17.18 2.29
CA THR A 104 32.51 16.14 3.26
C THR A 104 31.73 14.82 3.16
N GLY A 105 30.60 14.80 2.47
CA GLY A 105 29.76 13.61 2.32
C GLY A 105 29.42 12.95 3.67
N ILE A 106 29.75 11.65 3.80
CA ILE A 106 29.50 10.85 5.01
C ILE A 106 30.72 10.76 5.95
N GLN A 107 31.83 11.43 5.65
CA GLN A 107 33.07 11.33 6.43
C GLN A 107 32.89 11.69 7.92
N PRO A 108 32.11 12.73 8.30
CA PRO A 108 31.89 13.05 9.71
C PRO A 108 31.29 11.89 10.53
N PHE A 109 30.44 11.07 9.90
CA PHE A 109 29.88 9.86 10.53
C PHE A 109 30.94 8.75 10.67
N ILE A 110 31.79 8.59 9.66
CA ILE A 110 32.87 7.60 9.68
C ILE A 110 33.87 7.93 10.80
N ASP A 111 34.18 9.21 11.00
CA ASP A 111 35.17 9.66 12.00
C ASP A 111 34.62 9.71 13.43
N ALA A 112 33.30 9.81 13.60
CA ALA A 112 32.67 9.82 14.92
C ALA A 112 32.85 8.48 15.66
N ALA A 113 32.84 8.49 16.99
CA ALA A 113 32.82 7.25 17.78
C ALA A 113 31.41 6.62 17.83
N ARG A 114 30.38 7.47 17.92
CA ARG A 114 28.96 7.13 17.96
C ARG A 114 28.19 8.05 17.01
N GLY A 115 27.16 7.52 16.37
CA GLY A 115 26.35 8.31 15.45
C GLY A 115 25.26 7.51 14.75
N THR A 116 24.26 8.23 14.25
CA THR A 116 23.20 7.70 13.39
C THR A 116 23.24 8.43 12.05
N LEU A 117 23.54 7.69 10.98
CA LEU A 117 23.50 8.21 9.62
C LEU A 117 22.08 8.12 9.06
N LEU A 118 21.51 9.27 8.70
CA LEU A 118 20.18 9.37 8.11
C LEU A 118 20.29 9.39 6.59
N ALA A 119 19.60 8.45 5.96
CA ALA A 119 19.65 8.18 4.52
C ALA A 119 18.24 8.16 3.88
N PRO A 120 17.50 9.28 3.92
CA PRO A 120 16.16 9.37 3.38
C PRO A 120 16.17 9.31 1.85
N SER A 121 15.23 8.54 1.28
CA SER A 121 15.07 8.31 -0.16
C SER A 121 16.32 7.78 -0.88
N ARG A 122 17.34 7.35 -0.13
CA ARG A 122 18.65 6.93 -0.65
C ARG A 122 18.90 5.46 -0.36
N TYR A 123 18.05 4.62 -0.95
CA TYR A 123 18.29 3.18 -1.05
C TYR A 123 19.39 2.84 -2.07
N ASP A 124 19.83 3.84 -2.86
CA ASP A 124 20.93 3.75 -3.82
C ASP A 124 21.99 4.84 -3.60
N GLY A 125 23.27 4.53 -3.91
CA GLY A 125 24.33 5.53 -4.04
C GLY A 125 25.12 5.93 -2.78
N MET A 126 25.09 5.16 -1.69
CA MET A 126 25.99 5.36 -0.54
C MET A 126 26.71 4.06 -0.21
N ASP A 127 28.00 4.15 0.07
CA ASP A 127 28.84 2.99 0.34
C ASP A 127 29.45 3.21 1.73
N LEU A 128 29.07 2.41 2.74
CA LEU A 128 29.64 2.46 4.11
C LEU A 128 30.78 1.45 4.24
N ALA A 129 32.02 1.91 4.40
CA ALA A 129 33.22 1.07 4.24
C ALA A 129 33.57 0.32 5.51
N ALA A 130 33.95 -0.96 5.39
CA ALA A 130 34.48 -1.79 6.49
C ALA A 130 33.55 -1.83 7.72
N ASP A 131 34.12 -1.90 8.94
CA ASP A 131 33.42 -1.92 10.24
C ASP A 131 32.73 -0.58 10.59
N ALA A 132 32.45 0.29 9.62
CA ALA A 132 31.84 1.59 9.88
C ALA A 132 30.40 1.47 10.43
N CYS A 133 29.65 0.44 10.06
CA CYS A 133 28.28 0.24 10.52
C CYS A 133 27.82 -1.22 10.32
N HIS A 134 27.53 -1.93 11.41
CA HIS A 134 26.97 -3.28 11.38
C HIS A 134 25.48 -3.34 11.74
N LEU A 135 24.87 -2.21 12.11
CA LEU A 135 23.46 -2.13 12.48
C LEU A 135 22.73 -1.13 11.58
N MET A 136 21.66 -1.58 10.94
CA MET A 136 20.80 -0.75 10.11
C MET A 136 19.35 -0.91 10.51
N LEU A 137 18.60 0.18 10.43
CA LEU A 137 17.14 0.19 10.48
C LEU A 137 16.59 0.59 9.11
N MET A 138 15.74 -0.25 8.55
CA MET A 138 14.97 0.03 7.35
C MET A 138 13.51 0.25 7.74
N SER A 139 12.98 1.44 7.42
CA SER A 139 11.59 1.79 7.65
C SER A 139 10.92 2.20 6.35
N GLY A 140 9.70 1.70 6.13
CA GLY A 140 8.86 2.05 5.00
C GLY A 140 9.29 1.43 3.66
N LEU A 141 8.30 1.16 2.80
CA LEU A 141 8.52 0.58 1.49
C LEU A 141 8.97 1.65 0.47
N PRO A 142 10.06 1.46 -0.29
CA PRO A 142 10.48 2.39 -1.34
C PRO A 142 9.63 2.26 -2.62
N ALA A 143 8.30 2.33 -2.47
CA ALA A 143 7.31 2.11 -3.52
C ALA A 143 7.32 3.21 -4.58
N ALA A 144 7.33 4.48 -4.15
CA ALA A 144 7.19 5.63 -5.05
C ALA A 144 8.36 6.61 -4.92
N SER A 145 9.36 6.46 -5.79
CA SER A 145 10.50 7.40 -5.85
C SER A 145 10.21 8.66 -6.65
N HIS A 146 9.19 8.63 -7.53
CA HIS A 146 8.79 9.73 -8.40
C HIS A 146 7.31 9.62 -8.81
N LEU A 147 6.77 10.67 -9.41
CA LEU A 147 5.34 10.76 -9.78
C LEU A 147 4.86 9.59 -10.66
N GLN A 148 5.69 9.12 -11.59
CA GLN A 148 5.35 7.95 -12.41
C GLN A 148 5.22 6.66 -11.58
N ASP A 149 6.13 6.38 -10.64
CA ASP A 149 6.02 5.20 -9.77
C ASP A 149 4.73 5.30 -8.93
N ARG A 150 4.46 6.48 -8.35
CA ARG A 150 3.22 6.73 -7.59
C ARG A 150 1.97 6.51 -8.44
N PHE A 151 1.99 6.92 -9.70
CA PHE A 151 0.88 6.69 -10.63
C PHE A 151 0.71 5.20 -10.94
N PHE A 152 1.79 4.47 -11.21
CA PHE A 152 1.74 3.04 -11.48
C PHE A 152 1.21 2.22 -10.31
N ASP A 153 1.57 2.63 -9.09
CA ASP A 153 1.13 2.01 -7.85
C ASP A 153 -0.34 2.34 -7.55
N THR A 154 -0.63 3.62 -7.33
CA THR A 154 -1.88 4.05 -6.70
C THR A 154 -3.06 4.20 -7.66
N LYS A 155 -2.79 4.46 -8.95
CA LYS A 155 -3.81 4.84 -9.95
C LYS A 155 -3.94 3.81 -11.05
N LEU A 156 -2.82 3.40 -11.64
CA LEU A 156 -2.81 2.40 -12.68
C LEU A 156 -3.01 0.99 -12.11
N ARG A 157 -2.57 0.73 -10.87
CA ARG A 157 -2.56 -0.59 -10.25
C ARG A 157 -1.86 -1.63 -11.11
N ALA A 158 -0.64 -1.30 -11.54
CA ALA A 158 0.24 -2.21 -12.27
C ALA A 158 1.38 -2.69 -11.35
N PRO A 159 1.09 -3.48 -10.29
CA PRO A 159 2.07 -3.81 -9.26
C PRO A 159 3.29 -4.51 -9.87
N ASP A 160 3.10 -5.46 -10.80
CA ASP A 160 4.17 -6.22 -11.47
C ASP A 160 5.28 -5.33 -12.06
N LEU A 161 4.92 -4.12 -12.55
CA LEU A 161 5.87 -3.18 -13.12
C LEU A 161 6.81 -2.55 -12.07
N LEU A 162 6.29 -2.34 -10.86
CA LEU A 162 7.02 -1.73 -9.76
C LEU A 162 7.73 -2.75 -8.88
N GLN A 163 7.22 -3.98 -8.78
CA GLN A 163 7.78 -5.05 -7.95
C GLN A 163 9.29 -5.21 -8.18
N GLU A 164 9.74 -5.24 -9.44
CA GLU A 164 11.17 -5.35 -9.77
C GLU A 164 12.00 -4.14 -9.29
N ARG A 165 11.44 -2.93 -9.42
CA ARG A 165 12.11 -1.68 -8.98
C ARG A 165 12.19 -1.61 -7.46
N ILE A 166 11.08 -1.89 -6.78
CA ILE A 166 10.98 -1.90 -5.31
C ILE A 166 11.93 -2.97 -4.75
N ARG A 167 11.88 -4.19 -5.29
CA ARG A 167 12.79 -5.28 -4.91
C ARG A 167 14.24 -4.86 -5.06
N THR A 168 14.61 -4.27 -6.20
CA THR A 168 15.99 -3.81 -6.43
C THR A 168 16.40 -2.76 -5.41
N ARG A 169 15.54 -1.80 -5.07
CA ARG A 169 15.83 -0.79 -4.03
C ARG A 169 15.99 -1.42 -2.65
N VAL A 170 15.12 -2.35 -2.27
CA VAL A 170 15.22 -3.07 -0.98
C VAL A 170 16.51 -3.89 -0.92
N LEU A 171 16.85 -4.62 -1.98
CA LEU A 171 18.11 -5.36 -2.13
C LEU A 171 19.33 -4.46 -1.93
N GLN A 172 19.33 -3.32 -2.64
CA GLN A 172 20.42 -2.36 -2.60
C GLN A 172 20.52 -1.67 -1.23
N GLY A 173 19.40 -1.38 -0.58
CA GLY A 173 19.35 -0.81 0.77
C GLY A 173 19.88 -1.80 1.81
N ALA A 174 19.39 -3.04 1.80
CA ALA A 174 19.81 -4.09 2.72
C ALA A 174 21.30 -4.43 2.59
N GLY A 175 21.90 -4.24 1.41
CA GLY A 175 23.33 -4.48 1.15
C GLY A 175 24.27 -3.32 1.52
N ARG A 176 23.79 -2.21 2.10
CA ARG A 176 24.65 -1.03 2.36
C ARG A 176 25.68 -1.23 3.47
N CYS A 177 25.40 -2.14 4.41
CA CYS A 177 26.30 -2.52 5.49
C CYS A 177 27.17 -3.74 5.15
N THR A 178 27.04 -4.32 3.95
CA THR A 178 27.71 -5.57 3.58
C THR A 178 28.29 -5.49 2.17
N ARG A 179 29.62 -5.39 2.03
CA ARG A 179 30.28 -5.20 0.73
C ARG A 179 30.98 -6.45 0.22
N GLY A 180 31.37 -7.35 1.12
CA GLY A 180 32.08 -8.57 0.77
C GLY A 180 31.65 -9.78 1.59
N PRO A 181 32.13 -10.99 1.23
CA PRO A 181 31.65 -12.26 1.81
C PRO A 181 31.91 -12.42 3.31
N LYS A 182 32.80 -11.60 3.87
CA LYS A 182 33.16 -11.64 5.30
C LYS A 182 32.38 -10.64 6.14
N ASP A 183 31.76 -9.64 5.52
CA ASP A 183 31.02 -8.61 6.24
C ASP A 183 29.71 -9.19 6.77
N TRP A 184 29.23 -8.64 7.89
CA TRP A 184 27.94 -8.97 8.45
C TRP A 184 27.20 -7.72 8.93
N SER A 185 25.89 -7.80 9.02
CA SER A 185 25.08 -6.76 9.65
C SER A 185 23.77 -7.29 10.21
N VAL A 186 23.24 -6.63 11.23
CA VAL A 186 21.85 -6.75 11.66
C VAL A 186 21.02 -5.68 10.96
N VAL A 187 19.90 -6.12 10.37
CA VAL A 187 18.95 -5.26 9.65
C VAL A 187 17.62 -5.33 10.38
N VAL A 188 17.32 -4.29 11.15
CA VAL A 188 16.03 -4.10 11.81
C VAL A 188 15.06 -3.55 10.77
N VAL A 189 13.96 -4.25 10.53
CA VAL A 189 12.91 -3.84 9.59
C VAL A 189 11.68 -3.45 10.38
N ILE A 190 11.21 -2.22 10.17
CA ILE A 190 9.98 -1.71 10.76
C ILE A 190 9.08 -1.13 9.68
N GLY A 191 7.80 -1.02 9.97
CA GLY A 191 6.79 -0.49 9.08
C GLY A 191 6.09 -1.59 8.30
N GLU A 192 4.80 -1.68 8.57
CA GLU A 192 3.75 -2.46 7.92
C GLU A 192 3.99 -2.74 6.42
N ASP A 193 4.21 -1.72 5.59
CA ASP A 193 4.33 -1.90 4.14
C ASP A 193 5.59 -2.67 3.73
N LEU A 194 6.71 -2.43 4.41
CA LEU A 194 7.98 -3.12 4.11
C LEU A 194 7.96 -4.54 4.64
N LEU A 195 7.44 -4.74 5.86
CA LEU A 195 7.25 -6.05 6.46
C LEU A 195 6.35 -6.93 5.58
N ARG A 196 5.19 -6.42 5.18
CA ARG A 196 4.26 -7.10 4.27
C ARG A 196 4.90 -7.42 2.92
N PHE A 197 5.63 -6.47 2.34
CA PHE A 197 6.32 -6.71 1.07
C PHE A 197 7.32 -7.86 1.18
N LEU A 198 8.10 -7.91 2.27
CA LEU A 198 9.11 -8.95 2.49
C LEU A 198 8.51 -10.31 2.88
N SER A 199 7.30 -10.35 3.46
CA SER A 199 6.66 -11.61 3.86
C SER A 199 6.09 -12.39 2.68
N ARG A 200 5.68 -11.69 1.61
CA ARG A 200 5.12 -12.28 0.37
C ARG A 200 6.05 -13.32 -0.25
N ALA A 201 5.51 -14.52 -0.49
CA ALA A 201 6.27 -15.68 -0.96
C ALA A 201 6.87 -15.43 -2.36
N GLU A 202 6.11 -14.84 -3.26
CA GLU A 202 6.53 -14.47 -4.61
C GLU A 202 7.63 -13.41 -4.62
N VAL A 203 7.61 -12.47 -3.66
CA VAL A 203 8.70 -11.50 -3.48
C VAL A 203 9.95 -12.26 -3.04
N ARG A 204 9.85 -13.06 -1.98
CA ARG A 204 10.98 -13.82 -1.42
C ARG A 204 11.62 -14.75 -2.45
N ARG A 205 10.85 -15.60 -3.13
CA ARG A 205 11.37 -16.56 -4.14
C ARG A 205 12.13 -15.88 -5.27
N SER A 206 11.87 -14.61 -5.54
CA SER A 206 12.58 -13.85 -6.57
C SER A 206 13.91 -13.23 -6.14
N LEU A 207 14.15 -13.16 -4.83
CA LEU A 207 15.41 -12.68 -4.26
C LEU A 207 16.53 -13.70 -4.50
N PRO A 208 17.80 -13.28 -4.43
CA PRO A 208 18.93 -14.21 -4.35
C PRO A 208 18.78 -15.21 -3.21
N ALA A 209 19.32 -16.42 -3.38
CA ALA A 209 19.20 -17.52 -2.41
C ALA A 209 19.71 -17.14 -1.02
N GLU A 210 20.74 -16.30 -0.95
CA GLU A 210 21.27 -15.75 0.29
C GLU A 210 20.21 -14.98 1.07
N LEU A 211 19.50 -14.07 0.41
CA LEU A 211 18.46 -13.27 1.05
C LEU A 211 17.20 -14.05 1.37
N GLN A 212 16.88 -15.05 0.55
CA GLN A 212 15.78 -15.96 0.88
C GLN A 212 16.02 -16.66 2.21
N ALA A 213 17.25 -17.14 2.43
CA ALA A 213 17.64 -17.77 3.69
C ALA A 213 17.63 -16.77 4.85
N GLU A 214 18.24 -15.59 4.67
CA GLU A 214 18.34 -14.56 5.71
C GLU A 214 16.97 -14.01 6.14
N LEU A 215 16.04 -13.81 5.19
CA LEU A 215 14.68 -13.38 5.50
C LEU A 215 13.86 -14.49 6.14
N THR A 216 13.95 -15.73 5.63
CA THR A 216 13.23 -16.88 6.21
C THR A 216 13.65 -17.10 7.65
N PHE A 217 14.96 -17.15 7.91
CA PHE A 217 15.51 -17.23 9.26
C PHE A 217 15.04 -16.03 10.11
N GLY A 218 15.11 -14.81 9.58
CA GLY A 218 14.66 -13.61 10.28
C GLY A 218 13.19 -13.66 10.69
N PHE A 219 12.30 -14.11 9.80
CA PHE A 219 10.88 -14.28 10.10
C PHE A 219 10.66 -15.32 11.20
N GLU A 220 11.29 -16.50 11.09
CA GLU A 220 11.16 -17.58 12.09
C GLU A 220 11.65 -17.14 13.48
N GLN A 221 12.80 -16.46 13.56
CA GLN A 221 13.35 -16.01 14.83
C GLN A 221 12.61 -14.80 15.41
N SER A 222 11.93 -14.02 14.57
CA SER A 222 11.15 -12.86 15.04
C SER A 222 9.80 -13.24 15.64
N GLU A 223 9.38 -14.52 15.61
CA GLU A 223 8.20 -15.01 16.34
C GLU A 223 8.50 -15.32 17.82
N ALA A 224 9.78 -15.30 18.21
CA ALA A 224 10.21 -15.47 19.59
C ALA A 224 9.83 -14.26 20.47
N SER A 225 10.10 -14.34 21.77
CA SER A 225 9.88 -13.20 22.65
C SER A 225 10.83 -12.03 22.32
N ALA A 226 10.41 -10.81 22.68
CA ALA A 226 11.21 -9.61 22.47
C ALA A 226 12.65 -9.73 23.04
N ASP A 227 12.78 -10.24 24.26
CA ASP A 227 14.07 -10.41 24.94
C ASP A 227 14.99 -11.39 24.18
N GLU A 228 14.45 -12.52 23.72
CA GLU A 228 15.19 -13.52 22.95
C GLU A 228 15.66 -12.94 21.61
N LEU A 229 14.81 -12.13 20.95
CA LEU A 229 15.14 -11.48 19.69
C LEU A 229 16.29 -10.46 19.85
N VAL A 230 16.27 -9.67 20.92
CA VAL A 230 17.33 -8.70 21.25
C VAL A 230 18.65 -9.41 21.54
N GLU A 231 18.63 -10.50 22.31
CA GLU A 231 19.85 -11.26 22.60
C GLU A 231 20.40 -11.98 21.37
N LEU A 232 19.55 -12.52 20.49
CA LEU A 232 20.00 -13.09 19.23
C LEU A 232 20.61 -12.02 18.30
N ALA A 233 20.02 -10.82 18.25
CA ALA A 233 20.59 -9.69 17.50
C ALA A 233 21.95 -9.25 18.06
N ARG A 234 22.12 -9.25 19.39
CA ARG A 234 23.40 -8.99 20.06
C ARG A 234 24.44 -10.05 19.67
N SER A 235 24.06 -11.33 19.70
CA SER A 235 24.90 -12.45 19.29
C SER A 235 25.33 -12.32 17.83
N ALA A 236 24.41 -11.96 16.93
CA ALA A 236 24.68 -11.69 15.52
C ALA A 236 25.68 -10.54 15.31
N LEU A 237 25.57 -9.44 16.07
CA LEU A 237 26.51 -8.31 15.98
C LEU A 237 27.92 -8.70 16.46
N HIS A 238 28.02 -9.46 17.56
CA HIS A 238 29.30 -9.88 18.12
C HIS A 238 29.91 -11.10 17.42
N GLN A 239 29.14 -11.81 16.59
CA GLN A 239 29.56 -13.06 15.92
C GLN A 239 30.05 -14.11 16.94
N ASP A 240 29.36 -14.23 18.07
CA ASP A 240 29.75 -15.12 19.17
C ASP A 240 29.49 -16.62 18.86
N GLU A 241 29.81 -17.48 19.83
CA GLU A 241 29.70 -18.94 19.69
C GLU A 241 28.27 -19.39 19.37
N VAL A 242 27.25 -18.77 19.99
CA VAL A 242 25.83 -19.07 19.71
C VAL A 242 25.51 -18.78 18.23
N TRP A 243 25.94 -17.62 17.72
CA TRP A 243 25.72 -17.28 16.31
C TRP A 243 26.43 -18.28 15.37
N GLN A 244 27.69 -18.61 15.65
CA GLN A 244 28.48 -19.47 14.77
C GLN A 244 28.05 -20.94 14.80
N GLU A 245 27.60 -21.45 15.95
CA GLU A 245 27.27 -22.86 16.13
C GLU A 245 25.80 -23.18 15.86
N ASP A 246 24.88 -22.22 16.09
CA ASP A 246 23.44 -22.45 15.92
C ASP A 246 22.88 -21.75 14.67
N ALA A 247 23.09 -20.44 14.52
CA ALA A 247 22.45 -19.65 13.47
C ALA A 247 23.09 -19.84 12.08
N GLU A 248 24.42 -19.83 11.98
CA GLU A 248 25.14 -19.97 10.69
C GLU A 248 24.89 -21.32 9.98
N PRO A 249 24.89 -22.47 10.68
CA PRO A 249 24.55 -23.75 10.05
C PRO A 249 23.14 -23.79 9.49
N GLU A 250 22.19 -23.15 10.17
CA GLU A 250 20.79 -23.07 9.75
C GLU A 250 20.62 -22.16 8.53
N LEU A 251 21.22 -20.96 8.55
CA LEU A 251 21.30 -20.08 7.38
C LEU A 251 21.94 -20.79 6.18
N ALA A 252 22.98 -21.60 6.41
CA ALA A 252 23.62 -22.39 5.35
C ALA A 252 22.70 -23.51 4.83
N ARG A 253 21.87 -24.12 5.68
CA ARG A 253 20.85 -25.10 5.28
C ARG A 253 19.78 -24.45 4.41
N LEU A 254 19.16 -23.37 4.89
CA LEU A 254 18.15 -22.61 4.16
C LEU A 254 18.68 -22.11 2.80
N ARG A 255 19.93 -21.64 2.74
CA ARG A 255 20.56 -21.19 1.48
C ARG A 255 20.73 -22.31 0.45
N ARG A 256 21.00 -23.55 0.90
CA ARG A 256 21.11 -24.72 0.00
C ARG A 256 19.75 -25.17 -0.54
N GLU A 257 18.69 -24.94 0.22
CA GLU A 257 17.31 -25.30 -0.15
C GLU A 257 16.64 -24.22 -1.01
N ALA A 258 17.06 -22.95 -0.85
CA ALA A 258 16.53 -21.83 -1.59
C ALA A 258 16.78 -21.95 -3.10
N THR A 259 15.71 -21.79 -3.88
CA THR A 259 15.75 -21.74 -5.34
C THR A 259 15.18 -20.41 -5.79
N ARG A 260 15.92 -19.69 -6.65
CA ARG A 260 15.46 -18.43 -7.20
C ARG A 260 14.51 -18.65 -8.36
N GLU A 261 13.33 -18.07 -8.26
CA GLU A 261 12.31 -18.05 -9.30
C GLU A 261 12.15 -16.62 -9.84
N PRO A 262 12.09 -16.39 -11.16
CA PRO A 262 11.82 -15.04 -11.66
C PRO A 262 10.44 -14.56 -11.20
N GLN A 263 10.29 -13.25 -11.01
CA GLN A 263 8.98 -12.64 -10.78
C GLN A 263 8.01 -12.98 -11.92
N PRO A 264 6.70 -13.09 -11.63
CA PRO A 264 5.68 -13.18 -12.67
C PRO A 264 5.89 -12.09 -13.73
N ASN A 265 5.77 -12.48 -15.00
CA ASN A 265 5.83 -11.57 -16.16
C ASN A 265 7.15 -10.80 -16.35
N ALA A 266 8.19 -11.05 -15.55
CA ALA A 266 9.46 -10.32 -15.65
C ALA A 266 10.12 -10.44 -17.04
N ALA A 267 10.01 -11.61 -17.67
CA ALA A 267 10.53 -11.83 -19.03
C ALA A 267 9.74 -11.02 -20.08
N GLU A 268 8.42 -10.95 -19.94
CA GLU A 268 7.53 -10.23 -20.85
C GLU A 268 7.73 -8.71 -20.73
N LEU A 269 7.74 -8.19 -19.49
CA LEU A 269 8.06 -6.78 -19.19
C LEU A 269 9.50 -6.41 -19.60
N GLY A 270 10.45 -7.33 -19.42
CA GLY A 270 11.82 -7.15 -19.91
C GLY A 270 11.89 -7.06 -21.44
N ALA A 271 11.06 -7.85 -22.15
CA ALA A 271 10.97 -7.83 -23.60
C ALA A 271 10.23 -6.60 -24.15
N SER A 272 9.30 -6.02 -23.39
CA SER A 272 8.59 -4.79 -23.78
C SER A 272 9.51 -3.56 -23.72
N ALA A 273 10.44 -3.48 -22.75
CA ALA A 273 11.28 -2.30 -22.49
C ALA A 273 11.92 -1.68 -23.75
N ARG A 274 12.44 -2.49 -24.69
CA ARG A 274 13.02 -1.97 -25.95
C ARG A 274 11.98 -1.28 -26.84
N ARG A 275 10.76 -1.80 -26.90
CA ARG A 275 9.64 -1.24 -27.66
C ARG A 275 9.12 0.03 -27.02
N GLU A 276 9.07 0.06 -25.68
CA GLU A 276 8.68 1.24 -24.92
C GLU A 276 9.62 2.42 -25.18
N VAL A 277 10.93 2.18 -25.13
CA VAL A 277 11.95 3.19 -25.45
C VAL A 277 11.79 3.69 -26.89
N LYS A 278 11.57 2.80 -27.86
CA LYS A 278 11.31 3.16 -29.26
C LYS A 278 10.08 4.08 -29.39
N ALA A 279 8.99 3.76 -28.71
CA ALA A 279 7.77 4.57 -28.71
C ALA A 279 8.01 5.98 -28.16
N TRP A 280 8.69 6.08 -27.00
CA TRP A 280 9.06 7.37 -26.41
C TRP A 280 10.03 8.16 -27.28
N MET A 281 10.98 7.51 -27.97
CA MET A 281 11.89 8.18 -28.90
C MET A 281 11.15 8.81 -30.09
N HIS A 282 10.14 8.15 -30.64
CA HIS A 282 9.29 8.73 -31.69
C HIS A 282 8.46 9.90 -31.14
N ALA A 283 7.84 9.73 -29.97
CA ALA A 283 7.05 10.78 -29.33
C ALA A 283 7.90 12.03 -29.04
N TRP A 284 9.15 11.85 -28.57
CA TRP A 284 10.08 12.94 -28.31
C TRP A 284 10.45 13.74 -29.57
N LYS A 285 10.44 13.08 -30.74
CA LYS A 285 10.66 13.71 -32.04
C LYS A 285 9.38 14.27 -32.67
N LEU A 286 8.24 14.21 -31.96
CA LEU A 286 6.92 14.58 -32.46
C LEU A 286 6.45 13.74 -33.66
N GLU A 287 7.01 12.54 -33.83
CA GLU A 287 6.63 11.57 -34.86
C GLU A 287 5.41 10.77 -34.39
N TRP A 288 4.27 11.44 -34.20
CA TRP A 288 3.12 10.94 -33.45
C TRP A 288 2.55 9.60 -33.98
N GLU A 289 2.40 9.45 -35.29
CA GLU A 289 1.90 8.20 -35.89
C GLU A 289 2.87 7.03 -35.62
N SER A 290 4.18 7.26 -35.76
CA SER A 290 5.20 6.25 -35.47
C SER A 290 5.27 5.90 -33.98
N ALA A 291 5.08 6.89 -33.11
CA ALA A 291 4.97 6.68 -31.67
C ALA A 291 3.75 5.80 -31.33
N ALA A 292 2.60 6.08 -31.93
CA ALA A 292 1.37 5.31 -31.72
C ALA A 292 1.51 3.86 -32.20
N ILE A 293 2.11 3.64 -33.38
CA ILE A 293 2.39 2.28 -33.89
C ILE A 293 3.34 1.52 -32.93
N ALA A 294 4.41 2.17 -32.46
CA ALA A 294 5.32 1.55 -31.50
C ALA A 294 4.66 1.27 -30.14
N ALA A 295 3.73 2.10 -29.68
CA ALA A 295 2.91 1.82 -28.50
C ALA A 295 1.97 0.62 -28.70
N ILE A 296 1.40 0.45 -29.89
CA ILE A 296 0.65 -0.77 -30.24
C ILE A 296 1.57 -2.00 -30.19
N GLU A 297 2.79 -1.90 -30.71
CA GLU A 297 3.74 -3.02 -30.59
C GLU A 297 3.98 -3.39 -29.10
N VAL A 298 4.01 -2.42 -28.18
CA VAL A 298 4.11 -2.72 -26.74
C VAL A 298 2.86 -3.46 -26.25
N LEU A 299 1.67 -2.90 -26.48
CA LEU A 299 0.42 -3.45 -25.91
C LEU A 299 0.10 -4.85 -26.43
N GLU A 300 0.45 -5.17 -27.68
CA GLU A 300 0.23 -6.49 -28.29
C GLU A 300 1.16 -7.58 -27.73
N HIS A 301 2.33 -7.19 -27.20
CA HIS A 301 3.31 -8.12 -26.64
C HIS A 301 3.21 -8.26 -25.12
N LEU A 302 2.31 -7.51 -24.48
CA LEU A 302 1.94 -7.70 -23.08
C LEU A 302 0.68 -8.58 -23.05
N THR A 303 0.83 -9.87 -22.83
CA THR A 303 -0.23 -10.87 -22.96
C THR A 303 -0.77 -11.32 -21.61
N ALA A 304 0.04 -11.32 -20.56
CA ALA A 304 -0.34 -11.80 -19.24
C ALA A 304 -1.56 -11.04 -18.65
N PRO A 305 -2.50 -11.73 -17.98
CA PRO A 305 -3.68 -11.11 -17.39
C PRO A 305 -3.37 -9.93 -16.46
N SER A 306 -2.41 -10.08 -15.54
CA SER A 306 -2.01 -9.04 -14.58
C SER A 306 -1.35 -7.80 -15.22
N THR A 307 -0.89 -7.89 -16.47
CA THR A 307 -0.38 -6.72 -17.23
C THR A 307 -1.49 -5.90 -17.89
N ARG A 308 -2.77 -6.30 -17.75
CA ARG A 308 -3.93 -5.58 -18.29
C ARG A 308 -3.93 -4.08 -17.97
N PRO A 309 -3.65 -3.62 -16.74
CA PRO A 309 -3.63 -2.19 -16.47
C PRO A 309 -2.51 -1.47 -17.24
N TYR A 310 -1.33 -2.07 -17.35
CA TYR A 310 -0.22 -1.51 -18.12
C TYR A 310 -0.51 -1.47 -19.63
N ARG A 311 -1.15 -2.51 -20.18
CA ARG A 311 -1.70 -2.47 -21.54
C ARG A 311 -2.68 -1.32 -21.74
N GLY A 312 -3.55 -1.07 -20.76
CA GLY A 312 -4.52 0.03 -20.79
C GLY A 312 -3.84 1.39 -20.93
N LEU A 313 -2.73 1.61 -20.21
CA LEU A 313 -1.91 2.80 -20.37
C LEU A 313 -1.34 2.92 -21.79
N TRP A 314 -0.78 1.85 -22.34
CA TRP A 314 -0.21 1.87 -23.70
C TRP A 314 -1.28 2.07 -24.78
N ALA A 315 -2.47 1.52 -24.60
CA ALA A 315 -3.63 1.80 -25.47
C ALA A 315 -4.04 3.28 -25.41
N TYR A 316 -4.06 3.88 -24.21
CA TYR A 316 -4.33 5.31 -24.04
C TYR A 316 -3.25 6.19 -24.70
N LEU A 317 -1.97 5.88 -24.49
CA LEU A 317 -0.86 6.62 -25.13
C LEU A 317 -0.93 6.53 -26.67
N ALA A 318 -1.18 5.32 -27.20
CA ALA A 318 -1.39 5.14 -28.64
C ALA A 318 -2.60 5.94 -29.16
N SER A 319 -3.70 5.95 -28.40
CA SER A 319 -4.89 6.74 -28.73
C SER A 319 -4.56 8.24 -28.79
N ALA A 320 -3.89 8.78 -27.77
CA ALA A 320 -3.50 10.18 -27.70
C ALA A 320 -2.55 10.57 -28.84
N TRP A 321 -1.56 9.73 -29.14
CA TRP A 321 -0.62 10.00 -30.24
C TRP A 321 -1.28 9.90 -31.63
N PHE A 322 -2.22 8.97 -31.86
CA PHE A 322 -3.00 9.00 -33.10
C PHE A 322 -3.92 10.22 -33.19
N SER A 323 -4.46 10.69 -32.07
CA SER A 323 -5.26 11.93 -32.05
C SER A 323 -4.40 13.13 -32.47
N LEU A 324 -3.17 13.25 -31.94
CA LEU A 324 -2.20 14.29 -32.33
C LEU A 324 -1.74 14.18 -33.79
N ALA A 325 -1.65 12.97 -34.33
CA ALA A 325 -1.33 12.72 -35.73
C ALA A 325 -2.50 12.99 -36.69
N SER A 326 -3.74 13.05 -36.18
CA SER A 326 -4.93 13.12 -37.01
C SER A 326 -5.09 14.50 -37.65
N PRO A 327 -5.31 14.58 -38.97
CA PRO A 327 -5.49 15.86 -39.65
C PRO A 327 -6.87 16.50 -39.39
N HIS A 328 -7.89 15.69 -39.10
CA HIS A 328 -9.26 16.13 -38.82
C HIS A 328 -10.07 15.00 -38.16
N ASP A 329 -11.21 15.34 -37.57
CA ASP A 329 -12.15 14.36 -37.02
C ASP A 329 -12.66 13.41 -38.11
N GLY A 330 -12.81 12.13 -37.78
CA GLY A 330 -13.25 11.08 -38.71
C GLY A 330 -12.20 10.57 -39.70
N SER A 331 -10.95 11.04 -39.65
CA SER A 331 -9.84 10.43 -40.39
C SER A 331 -9.59 8.97 -39.95
N PRO A 332 -8.90 8.12 -40.75
CA PRO A 332 -8.53 6.78 -40.31
C PRO A 332 -7.75 6.77 -38.99
N LEU A 333 -6.89 7.78 -38.76
CA LEU A 333 -6.13 7.93 -37.51
C LEU A 333 -7.05 8.32 -36.34
N ALA A 334 -8.03 9.20 -36.56
CA ALA A 334 -9.04 9.55 -35.55
C ALA A 334 -9.91 8.33 -35.17
N LEU A 335 -10.31 7.51 -36.14
CA LEU A 335 -11.06 6.28 -35.88
C LEU A 335 -10.24 5.27 -35.09
N ARG A 336 -8.95 5.11 -35.43
CA ARG A 336 -8.03 4.24 -34.70
C ARG A 336 -7.77 4.75 -33.28
N SER A 337 -7.64 6.06 -33.10
CA SER A 337 -7.55 6.70 -31.79
C SER A 337 -8.76 6.38 -30.91
N ALA A 338 -9.97 6.52 -31.44
CA ALA A 338 -11.21 6.24 -30.71
C ALA A 338 -11.36 4.75 -30.32
N GLU A 339 -10.91 3.83 -31.19
CA GLU A 339 -10.89 2.40 -30.89
C GLU A 339 -9.94 2.06 -29.73
N LEU A 340 -8.73 2.60 -29.76
CA LEU A 340 -7.72 2.39 -28.71
C LEU A 340 -8.14 3.02 -27.38
N LEU A 341 -8.86 4.16 -27.41
CA LEU A 341 -9.42 4.74 -26.19
C LEU A 341 -10.45 3.81 -25.55
N ARG A 342 -11.35 3.23 -26.34
CA ARG A 342 -12.30 2.21 -25.83
C ARG A 342 -11.59 0.99 -25.25
N GLN A 343 -10.50 0.56 -25.88
CA GLN A 343 -9.67 -0.52 -25.35
C GLN A 343 -9.01 -0.15 -24.02
N ALA A 344 -8.51 1.08 -23.87
CA ALA A 344 -7.96 1.60 -22.62
C ALA A 344 -9.02 1.67 -21.51
N GLN A 345 -10.23 2.16 -21.83
CA GLN A 345 -11.37 2.19 -20.91
C GLN A 345 -11.77 0.79 -20.44
N GLY A 346 -11.84 -0.17 -21.38
CA GLY A 346 -12.08 -1.57 -21.04
C GLY A 346 -10.96 -2.18 -20.20
N ALA A 347 -9.70 -1.79 -20.40
CA ALA A 347 -8.59 -2.27 -19.58
C ALA A 347 -8.55 -1.65 -18.17
N ALA A 348 -9.05 -0.41 -18.02
CA ALA A 348 -9.05 0.36 -16.78
C ALA A 348 -10.20 0.00 -15.81
N THR A 349 -11.01 -1.03 -16.10
CA THR A 349 -12.07 -1.50 -15.19
C THR A 349 -11.54 -1.72 -13.78
N GLY A 350 -12.17 -1.08 -12.79
CA GLY A 350 -11.75 -1.16 -11.39
C GLY A 350 -10.71 -0.14 -10.95
N THR A 351 -10.30 0.78 -11.84
CA THR A 351 -9.47 1.96 -11.54
C THR A 351 -10.18 3.23 -11.98
N THR A 352 -9.79 4.38 -11.43
CA THR A 352 -10.42 5.67 -11.77
C THR A 352 -9.56 6.62 -12.60
N TRP A 353 -8.30 6.26 -12.87
CA TRP A 353 -7.32 7.17 -13.47
C TRP A 353 -7.73 7.73 -14.84
N LEU A 354 -8.33 6.92 -15.71
CA LEU A 354 -8.72 7.38 -17.05
C LEU A 354 -9.92 8.33 -16.99
N LYS A 355 -10.87 8.07 -16.08
CA LYS A 355 -11.98 8.99 -15.79
C LYS A 355 -11.45 10.34 -15.29
N GLU A 356 -10.41 10.34 -14.46
CA GLU A 356 -9.76 11.56 -13.96
C GLU A 356 -9.10 12.37 -15.08
N VAL A 357 -8.44 11.71 -16.02
CA VAL A 357 -7.81 12.37 -17.18
C VAL A 357 -8.86 12.92 -18.16
N GLU A 358 -9.93 12.18 -18.41
CA GLU A 358 -11.04 12.61 -19.27
C GLU A 358 -11.82 13.78 -18.65
N ALA A 359 -12.12 13.73 -17.35
CA ALA A 359 -12.80 14.81 -16.63
C ALA A 359 -11.99 16.13 -16.63
N ALA A 360 -10.66 16.04 -16.57
CA ALA A 360 -9.78 17.19 -16.72
C ALA A 360 -9.81 17.79 -18.15
N SER A 361 -10.25 17.02 -19.14
CA SER A 361 -10.39 17.41 -20.54
C SER A 361 -11.81 17.93 -20.90
N GLY A 362 -12.76 17.84 -19.97
CA GLY A 362 -14.15 18.31 -20.10
C GLY A 362 -15.12 17.49 -19.24
N PRO A 363 -16.34 17.98 -18.92
CA PRO A 363 -17.26 17.28 -18.03
C PRO A 363 -17.93 16.11 -18.76
N ALA A 364 -17.29 14.95 -18.74
CA ALA A 364 -17.93 13.66 -18.99
C ALA A 364 -17.83 12.83 -17.71
N PHE A 365 -18.87 12.87 -16.87
CA PHE A 365 -18.99 11.97 -15.73
C PHE A 365 -19.28 10.54 -16.25
N GLY A 366 -18.56 9.55 -15.71
CA GLY A 366 -18.35 8.23 -16.32
C GLY A 366 -19.52 7.25 -16.22
N ASN A 367 -19.65 6.43 -17.27
CA ASN A 367 -20.63 5.36 -17.57
C ASN A 367 -20.64 4.14 -16.62
N ASP A 368 -20.29 4.25 -15.32
CA ASP A 368 -20.37 3.07 -14.43
C ASP A 368 -21.73 2.99 -13.74
N GLN A 369 -22.43 1.87 -13.97
CA GLN A 369 -23.78 1.67 -13.44
C GLN A 369 -23.82 1.71 -11.91
N ALA A 370 -22.79 1.20 -11.22
CA ALA A 370 -22.77 1.22 -9.75
C ALA A 370 -22.68 2.66 -9.23
N ASP A 371 -21.88 3.50 -9.88
CA ASP A 371 -21.75 4.92 -9.53
C ASP A 371 -23.10 5.66 -9.75
N ASP A 372 -23.78 5.40 -10.86
CA ASP A 372 -25.10 5.95 -11.16
C ASP A 372 -26.17 5.50 -10.13
N ASP A 373 -26.16 4.23 -9.76
CA ASP A 373 -27.09 3.66 -8.77
C ASP A 373 -26.90 4.31 -7.39
N ALA A 374 -25.65 4.56 -6.99
CA ALA A 374 -25.35 5.26 -5.74
C ALA A 374 -25.81 6.73 -5.76
N VAL A 375 -25.64 7.41 -6.90
CA VAL A 375 -26.10 8.79 -7.06
C VAL A 375 -27.63 8.89 -6.88
N GLU A 376 -28.39 7.98 -7.49
CA GLU A 376 -29.85 7.95 -7.31
C GLU A 376 -30.26 7.64 -5.87
N SER A 377 -29.60 6.66 -5.24
CA SER A 377 -29.84 6.32 -3.83
C SER A 377 -29.56 7.51 -2.89
N ILE A 378 -28.47 8.25 -3.13
CA ILE A 378 -28.11 9.43 -2.34
C ILE A 378 -29.10 10.58 -2.55
N LEU A 379 -29.62 10.78 -3.77
CA LEU A 379 -30.69 11.75 -4.04
C LEU A 379 -31.94 11.45 -3.20
N ASP A 380 -32.34 10.19 -3.10
CA ASP A 380 -33.49 9.77 -2.31
C ASP A 380 -33.23 9.93 -0.80
N LEU A 381 -32.04 9.57 -0.34
CA LEU A 381 -31.62 9.74 1.06
C LEU A 381 -31.55 11.22 1.48
N LEU A 382 -31.08 12.13 0.60
CA LEU A 382 -31.05 13.57 0.82
C LEU A 382 -32.45 14.16 1.02
N ARG A 383 -33.45 13.64 0.30
CA ARG A 383 -34.85 14.07 0.38
C ARG A 383 -35.63 13.36 1.49
N GLY A 384 -35.20 12.18 1.92
CA GLY A 384 -35.85 11.35 2.93
C GLY A 384 -35.10 11.34 4.26
N ARG A 385 -34.41 10.22 4.53
CA ARG A 385 -33.78 9.89 5.82
C ARG A 385 -32.89 11.00 6.37
N TYR A 386 -32.15 11.68 5.48
CA TYR A 386 -31.21 12.73 5.81
C TYR A 386 -31.68 14.12 5.40
N ALA A 387 -32.98 14.39 5.21
CA ALA A 387 -33.44 15.76 4.97
C ALA A 387 -33.07 16.72 6.11
N SER A 388 -33.17 16.27 7.37
CA SER A 388 -32.81 17.07 8.54
C SER A 388 -31.29 17.14 8.78
N SER A 389 -30.76 18.36 8.88
CA SER A 389 -29.34 18.60 9.16
C SER A 389 -28.93 18.10 10.54
N ALA A 390 -29.79 18.26 11.54
CA ALA A 390 -29.55 17.72 12.88
C ALA A 390 -29.49 16.18 12.88
N ARG A 391 -30.41 15.52 12.16
CA ARG A 391 -30.42 14.04 12.05
C ARG A 391 -29.17 13.54 11.34
N PHE A 392 -28.79 14.17 10.23
CA PHE A 392 -27.56 13.82 9.51
C PHE A 392 -26.31 14.01 10.39
N THR A 393 -26.19 15.17 11.05
CA THR A 393 -25.04 15.47 11.91
C THR A 393 -24.92 14.46 13.05
N LYS A 394 -26.04 14.09 13.69
CA LYS A 394 -26.06 13.07 14.74
C LYS A 394 -25.60 11.70 14.21
N GLN A 395 -26.16 11.23 13.09
CA GLN A 395 -25.83 9.91 12.55
C GLN A 395 -24.40 9.84 12.00
N SER A 396 -23.94 10.88 11.31
CA SER A 396 -22.56 10.94 10.79
C SER A 396 -21.51 11.03 11.91
N SER A 397 -21.79 11.77 12.98
CA SER A 397 -20.87 11.85 14.13
C SER A 397 -20.80 10.52 14.88
N GLN A 398 -21.93 9.82 15.05
CA GLN A 398 -21.94 8.49 15.65
C GLN A 398 -21.19 7.48 14.79
N MET A 399 -21.43 7.47 13.47
CA MET A 399 -20.70 6.60 12.54
C MET A 399 -19.18 6.79 12.64
N LEU A 400 -18.70 8.04 12.67
CA LEU A 400 -17.25 8.30 12.80
C LEU A 400 -16.71 7.87 14.16
N ALA A 401 -17.49 8.01 15.24
CA ALA A 401 -17.09 7.50 16.56
C ALA A 401 -17.02 5.97 16.58
N ASP A 402 -18.03 5.30 16.01
CA ASP A 402 -18.10 3.84 15.90
C ASP A 402 -16.91 3.29 15.09
N LEU A 403 -16.59 3.90 13.94
CA LEU A 403 -15.44 3.54 13.10
C LEU A 403 -14.07 3.82 13.75
N ASN A 404 -14.03 4.51 14.89
CA ASN A 404 -12.81 4.78 15.65
C ASN A 404 -12.69 3.89 16.90
N GLU A 405 -13.62 2.97 17.11
CA GLU A 405 -13.57 2.00 18.22
C GLU A 405 -12.81 0.74 17.82
N HIS A 406 -12.10 0.15 18.78
CA HIS A 406 -11.40 -1.14 18.59
C HIS A 406 -12.35 -2.34 18.72
N ASP A 407 -13.36 -2.25 19.60
CA ASP A 407 -14.36 -3.30 19.82
C ASP A 407 -15.21 -3.54 18.56
N HIS A 408 -15.18 -4.76 18.03
CA HIS A 408 -15.88 -5.12 16.79
C HIS A 408 -17.38 -4.83 16.85
N LYS A 409 -18.05 -5.00 18.01
CA LYS A 409 -19.50 -4.79 18.15
C LYS A 409 -19.89 -3.33 18.06
N LYS A 410 -18.97 -2.42 18.42
CA LYS A 410 -19.15 -0.98 18.25
C LYS A 410 -18.74 -0.52 16.86
N PHE A 411 -17.70 -1.13 16.29
CA PHE A 411 -17.20 -0.83 14.95
C PHE A 411 -18.19 -1.21 13.84
N GLU A 412 -18.84 -2.37 13.97
CA GLU A 412 -19.83 -2.92 13.04
C GLU A 412 -20.97 -1.93 12.67
N PRO A 413 -21.69 -1.29 13.62
CA PRO A 413 -22.67 -0.24 13.32
C PRO A 413 -22.11 0.89 12.45
N GLY A 414 -20.84 1.28 12.67
CA GLY A 414 -20.15 2.29 11.89
C GLY A 414 -20.02 1.89 10.42
N LEU A 415 -19.65 0.63 10.15
CA LEU A 415 -19.55 0.10 8.78
C LEU A 415 -20.89 0.10 8.04
N VAL A 416 -21.98 -0.25 8.72
CA VAL A 416 -23.33 -0.26 8.14
C VAL A 416 -23.82 1.18 7.85
N ALA A 417 -23.56 2.09 8.77
CA ALA A 417 -23.88 3.50 8.57
C ALA A 417 -23.06 4.11 7.41
N LEU A 418 -21.78 3.72 7.29
CA LEU A 418 -20.93 4.14 6.18
C LEU A 418 -21.47 3.67 4.83
N GLY A 419 -21.77 2.38 4.67
CA GLY A 419 -22.35 1.84 3.43
C GLY A 419 -23.62 2.58 3.00
N THR A 420 -24.47 2.95 3.97
CA THR A 420 -25.67 3.77 3.70
C THR A 420 -25.31 5.16 3.17
N LEU A 421 -24.32 5.85 3.74
CA LEU A 421 -23.86 7.16 3.25
C LEU A 421 -23.17 7.08 1.88
N LEU A 422 -22.66 5.91 1.50
CA LEU A 422 -22.12 5.65 0.16
C LEU A 422 -23.20 5.28 -0.87
N GLY A 423 -24.48 5.33 -0.49
CA GLY A 423 -25.61 5.04 -1.37
C GLY A 423 -25.89 3.55 -1.56
N ALA A 424 -25.25 2.66 -0.80
CA ALA A 424 -25.51 1.23 -0.87
C ALA A 424 -26.74 0.82 -0.05
N GLU A 425 -27.38 -0.29 -0.43
CA GLU A 425 -28.16 -1.06 0.54
C GLU A 425 -27.18 -1.70 1.54
N SER A 426 -27.22 -1.25 2.80
CA SER A 426 -26.22 -1.62 3.80
C SER A 426 -26.83 -2.20 5.07
N TYR A 427 -26.31 -3.35 5.51
CA TYR A 427 -26.76 -4.09 6.69
C TYR A 427 -25.71 -5.11 7.15
N LYS A 428 -25.88 -5.64 8.37
CA LYS A 428 -25.16 -6.83 8.85
C LYS A 428 -25.98 -8.08 8.49
N PRO A 429 -25.49 -8.99 7.64
CA PRO A 429 -26.20 -10.22 7.31
C PRO A 429 -26.38 -11.15 8.52
N ASP A 430 -27.53 -11.82 8.60
CA ASP A 430 -27.85 -12.75 9.68
C ASP A 430 -27.17 -14.12 9.50
N GLY A 431 -26.67 -14.71 10.59
CA GLY A 431 -26.13 -16.07 10.61
C GLY A 431 -24.70 -16.18 11.13
N LYS A 432 -24.16 -17.39 11.13
CA LYS A 432 -22.77 -17.66 11.54
C LYS A 432 -21.82 -17.59 10.34
N GLY A 433 -20.62 -17.06 10.55
CA GLY A 433 -19.60 -16.94 9.48
C GLY A 433 -20.00 -15.95 8.39
N ARG A 434 -20.91 -15.02 8.69
CA ARG A 434 -21.32 -13.95 7.78
C ARG A 434 -20.41 -12.73 7.96
N ALA A 435 -20.40 -11.86 6.97
CA ALA A 435 -19.71 -10.59 7.04
C ALA A 435 -20.30 -9.69 8.12
N ASP A 436 -19.48 -8.77 8.63
CA ASP A 436 -19.88 -7.78 9.62
C ASP A 436 -20.66 -6.61 9.01
N ALA A 437 -20.38 -6.30 7.74
CA ALA A 437 -21.23 -5.46 6.91
C ALA A 437 -21.26 -5.95 5.47
N ALA A 438 -22.41 -5.78 4.82
CA ALA A 438 -22.57 -5.94 3.38
C ALA A 438 -23.04 -4.62 2.77
N TRP A 439 -22.41 -4.19 1.68
CA TRP A 439 -22.75 -3.00 0.91
C TRP A 439 -23.12 -3.42 -0.51
N LEU A 440 -24.39 -3.25 -0.88
CA LEU A 440 -24.91 -3.71 -2.17
C LEU A 440 -25.39 -2.54 -3.02
N TRP A 441 -24.76 -2.40 -4.18
CA TRP A 441 -25.30 -1.73 -5.35
C TRP A 441 -25.78 -2.79 -6.36
N PRO A 442 -26.75 -2.50 -7.23
CA PRO A 442 -27.27 -3.48 -8.20
C PRO A 442 -26.19 -4.22 -9.01
N THR A 443 -25.12 -3.53 -9.40
CA THR A 443 -24.03 -4.12 -10.20
C THR A 443 -22.70 -4.29 -9.46
N LEU A 444 -22.65 -4.06 -8.15
CA LEU A 444 -21.41 -4.19 -7.36
C LEU A 444 -21.71 -4.48 -5.90
N TRP A 445 -21.11 -5.52 -5.32
CA TRP A 445 -21.23 -5.84 -3.90
C TRP A 445 -19.87 -5.80 -3.20
N LEU A 446 -19.86 -5.33 -1.96
CA LEU A 446 -18.71 -5.40 -1.06
C LEU A 446 -19.13 -6.06 0.26
N THR A 447 -18.37 -7.05 0.72
CA THR A 447 -18.48 -7.57 2.08
C THR A 447 -17.30 -7.11 2.91
N VAL A 448 -17.55 -6.73 4.15
CA VAL A 448 -16.54 -6.22 5.08
C VAL A 448 -16.58 -7.10 6.32
N GLU A 449 -15.47 -7.78 6.60
CA GLU A 449 -15.23 -8.56 7.82
C GLU A 449 -14.33 -7.74 8.74
N ALA A 450 -14.81 -7.40 9.94
CA ALA A 450 -14.05 -6.59 10.88
C ALA A 450 -13.26 -7.48 11.84
N LYS A 451 -11.96 -7.19 11.93
CA LYS A 451 -11.02 -7.71 12.93
C LYS A 451 -10.30 -6.54 13.61
N SER A 452 -11.05 -5.47 13.89
CA SER A 452 -10.57 -4.24 14.53
C SER A 452 -10.01 -4.45 15.94
N GLU A 453 -10.37 -5.55 16.60
CA GLU A 453 -9.95 -5.92 17.95
C GLU A 453 -8.63 -6.67 18.00
N GLN A 454 -8.06 -7.05 16.85
CA GLN A 454 -6.73 -7.65 16.84
C GLN A 454 -5.69 -6.59 17.18
N GLU A 455 -4.62 -6.99 17.86
CA GLU A 455 -3.42 -6.18 17.91
C GLU A 455 -2.73 -6.19 16.53
N ASP A 456 -1.92 -5.17 16.26
CA ASP A 456 -1.15 -5.04 15.01
C ASP A 456 -0.01 -6.05 14.90
N ASP A 457 0.31 -6.76 15.99
CA ASP A 457 1.28 -7.83 16.06
C ASP A 457 0.85 -9.13 15.35
N GLY A 458 1.84 -9.87 14.87
CA GLY A 458 1.66 -11.20 14.30
C GLY A 458 0.93 -11.24 12.95
N MET A 459 0.42 -12.43 12.60
CA MET A 459 -0.11 -12.73 11.27
C MET A 459 -1.64 -12.85 11.25
N LEU A 460 -2.27 -12.51 10.12
CA LEU A 460 -3.67 -12.79 9.84
C LEU A 460 -3.84 -14.30 9.61
N SER A 461 -4.61 -14.95 10.46
CA SER A 461 -4.74 -16.41 10.47
C SER A 461 -5.51 -16.95 9.25
N MET A 462 -5.19 -18.20 8.90
CA MET A 462 -5.88 -18.97 7.86
C MET A 462 -7.41 -19.04 8.07
N ASP A 463 -7.88 -19.06 9.32
CA ASP A 463 -9.31 -19.18 9.62
C ASP A 463 -10.10 -17.94 9.21
N TYR A 464 -9.54 -16.73 9.37
CA TYR A 464 -10.19 -15.50 8.91
C TYR A 464 -10.25 -15.41 7.38
N VAL A 465 -9.20 -15.87 6.69
CA VAL A 465 -9.19 -15.96 5.23
C VAL A 465 -10.26 -16.95 4.74
N ARG A 466 -10.36 -18.13 5.37
CA ARG A 466 -11.40 -19.13 5.05
C ARG A 466 -12.81 -18.60 5.27
N GLN A 467 -13.05 -17.89 6.37
CA GLN A 467 -14.34 -17.27 6.65
C GLN A 467 -14.69 -16.24 5.56
N THR A 468 -13.74 -15.41 5.17
CA THR A 468 -13.97 -14.32 4.23
C THR A 468 -14.21 -14.82 2.79
N ASN A 469 -13.52 -15.90 2.38
CA ASN A 469 -13.71 -16.54 1.07
C ASN A 469 -15.18 -16.84 0.73
N THR A 470 -16.01 -17.16 1.71
CA THR A 470 -17.39 -17.65 1.49
C THR A 470 -18.45 -16.55 1.54
N GLN A 471 -18.09 -15.31 1.86
CA GLN A 471 -19.07 -14.26 2.17
C GLN A 471 -19.89 -13.79 0.97
N LEU A 472 -19.26 -13.55 -0.18
CA LEU A 472 -19.98 -13.18 -1.41
C LEU A 472 -20.91 -14.30 -1.87
N ALA A 473 -20.47 -15.57 -1.79
CA ALA A 473 -21.31 -16.71 -2.13
C ALA A 473 -22.50 -16.86 -1.17
N SER A 474 -22.29 -16.63 0.12
CA SER A 474 -23.37 -16.64 1.12
C SER A 474 -24.37 -15.51 0.87
N LEU A 475 -23.88 -14.32 0.48
CA LEU A 475 -24.72 -13.18 0.13
C LEU A 475 -25.52 -13.41 -1.16
N ALA A 476 -24.92 -14.05 -2.17
CA ALA A 476 -25.60 -14.46 -3.40
C ALA A 476 -26.75 -15.43 -3.10
N SER A 477 -26.51 -16.41 -2.22
CA SER A 477 -27.52 -17.35 -1.74
C SER A 477 -28.68 -16.63 -1.04
N ASP A 478 -28.42 -15.68 -0.15
CA ASP A 478 -29.47 -14.90 0.52
C ASP A 478 -30.32 -14.08 -0.46
N ARG A 479 -29.69 -13.58 -1.53
CA ARG A 479 -30.35 -12.80 -2.59
C ARG A 479 -31.04 -13.67 -3.64
N GLY A 480 -30.90 -15.00 -3.56
CA GLY A 480 -31.48 -15.93 -4.52
C GLY A 480 -30.87 -15.84 -5.91
N VAL A 481 -29.58 -15.50 -6.00
CA VAL A 481 -28.82 -15.44 -7.27
C VAL A 481 -27.64 -16.42 -7.23
N ASP A 482 -27.16 -16.84 -8.39
CA ASP A 482 -26.09 -17.85 -8.49
C ASP A 482 -24.71 -17.32 -8.07
N ALA A 483 -24.45 -16.03 -8.32
CA ALA A 483 -23.18 -15.38 -8.00
C ALA A 483 -23.37 -13.88 -7.76
N ALA A 484 -22.43 -13.28 -7.02
CA ALA A 484 -22.33 -11.82 -6.88
C ALA A 484 -21.97 -11.16 -8.23
N PRO A 485 -22.32 -9.88 -8.46
CA PRO A 485 -21.94 -9.16 -9.67
C PRO A 485 -20.42 -9.16 -9.92
N ASP A 486 -20.02 -9.17 -11.18
CA ASP A 486 -18.61 -9.10 -11.57
C ASP A 486 -17.92 -7.89 -10.96
N GLY A 487 -16.71 -8.09 -10.44
CA GLY A 487 -15.95 -7.05 -9.76
C GLY A 487 -16.29 -6.86 -8.28
N SER A 488 -17.28 -7.57 -7.72
CA SER A 488 -17.54 -7.60 -6.27
C SER A 488 -16.34 -8.13 -5.49
N ALA A 489 -16.20 -7.70 -4.23
CA ALA A 489 -15.05 -8.03 -3.39
C ALA A 489 -15.43 -8.28 -1.92
N SER A 490 -14.58 -9.04 -1.23
CA SER A 490 -14.62 -9.24 0.22
C SER A 490 -13.35 -8.66 0.85
N VAL A 491 -13.51 -7.91 1.93
CA VAL A 491 -12.42 -7.15 2.55
C VAL A 491 -12.33 -7.54 4.02
N VAL A 492 -11.16 -8.03 4.44
CA VAL A 492 -10.83 -8.22 5.85
C VAL A 492 -10.23 -6.92 6.38
N VAL A 493 -10.92 -6.28 7.30
CA VAL A 493 -10.47 -5.06 7.97
C VAL A 493 -9.73 -5.42 9.23
N THR A 494 -8.39 -5.40 9.17
CA THR A 494 -7.52 -5.86 10.27
C THR A 494 -6.32 -4.93 10.40
N PRO A 495 -5.83 -4.68 11.64
CA PRO A 495 -4.55 -4.02 11.84
C PRO A 495 -3.36 -4.94 11.53
N ARG A 496 -3.57 -6.27 11.37
CA ARG A 496 -2.52 -7.22 11.01
C ARG A 496 -2.18 -7.14 9.54
N THR A 497 -0.90 -6.93 9.29
CA THR A 497 -0.41 -6.49 7.99
C THR A 497 0.21 -7.63 7.19
N VAL A 498 0.67 -8.65 7.92
CA VAL A 498 1.25 -9.89 7.43
C VAL A 498 0.18 -10.96 7.41
N ILE A 499 0.11 -11.69 6.30
CA ILE A 499 -0.82 -12.81 6.14
C ILE A 499 -0.03 -14.09 6.38
N ASP A 500 -0.63 -15.02 7.12
CA ASP A 500 -0.11 -16.38 7.28
C ASP A 500 0.21 -16.99 5.89
N PRO A 501 1.46 -17.42 5.63
CA PRO A 501 1.86 -17.98 4.35
C PRO A 501 0.98 -19.16 3.88
N ASP A 502 0.42 -19.95 4.80
CA ASP A 502 -0.47 -21.07 4.48
C ASP A 502 -1.90 -20.61 4.13
N ALA A 503 -2.26 -19.38 4.49
CA ALA A 503 -3.53 -18.75 4.13
C ALA A 503 -3.55 -18.19 2.70
N VAL A 504 -2.39 -17.78 2.15
CA VAL A 504 -2.31 -17.17 0.82
C VAL A 504 -2.82 -18.10 -0.31
N PRO A 505 -2.42 -19.39 -0.39
CA PRO A 505 -2.86 -20.27 -1.48
C PRO A 505 -4.37 -20.56 -1.50
N ILE A 506 -5.03 -20.49 -0.33
CA ILE A 506 -6.46 -20.78 -0.20
C ILE A 506 -7.35 -19.56 -0.40
N ALA A 507 -6.79 -18.34 -0.39
CA ALA A 507 -7.57 -17.13 -0.58
C ALA A 507 -8.14 -17.08 -2.00
N ASN A 508 -9.40 -16.66 -2.12
CA ASN A 508 -10.01 -16.36 -3.40
C ASN A 508 -9.50 -15.00 -3.93
N LEU A 509 -9.48 -14.83 -5.25
CA LEU A 509 -8.99 -13.61 -5.91
C LEU A 509 -9.80 -12.35 -5.57
N HIS A 510 -11.03 -12.51 -5.07
CA HIS A 510 -11.88 -11.41 -4.64
C HIS A 510 -11.68 -11.03 -3.16
N VAL A 511 -10.69 -11.62 -2.46
CA VAL A 511 -10.43 -11.34 -1.05
C VAL A 511 -9.22 -10.42 -0.88
N TYR A 512 -9.45 -9.32 -0.18
CA TYR A 512 -8.51 -8.25 0.06
C TYR A 512 -8.38 -7.96 1.55
N THR A 513 -7.29 -7.31 1.94
CA THR A 513 -7.13 -6.72 3.28
C THR A 513 -7.23 -5.21 3.21
N ALA A 514 -7.64 -4.60 4.32
CA ALA A 514 -7.61 -3.16 4.53
C ALA A 514 -7.36 -2.87 6.01
N VAL A 515 -6.68 -1.77 6.32
CA VAL A 515 -6.51 -1.33 7.71
C VAL A 515 -7.75 -0.58 8.21
N PRO A 516 -8.12 -0.67 9.51
CA PRO A 516 -9.28 0.04 10.07
C PRO A 516 -9.30 1.54 9.79
N ARG A 517 -8.12 2.19 9.84
CA ARG A 517 -7.96 3.62 9.55
C ARG A 517 -8.47 4.01 8.15
N LEU A 518 -8.34 3.13 7.16
CA LEU A 518 -8.83 3.40 5.81
C LEU A 518 -10.36 3.58 5.78
N LEU A 519 -11.09 2.80 6.58
CA LEU A 519 -12.55 2.90 6.65
C LEU A 519 -12.97 4.20 7.33
N LEU A 520 -12.24 4.62 8.36
CA LEU A 520 -12.44 5.92 9.01
C LEU A 520 -12.17 7.08 8.04
N ASP A 521 -11.12 7.00 7.23
CA ASP A 521 -10.81 8.00 6.20
C ASP A 521 -11.92 8.10 5.14
N VAL A 522 -12.42 6.95 4.66
CA VAL A 522 -13.59 6.89 3.75
C VAL A 522 -14.82 7.51 4.43
N GLY A 523 -15.02 7.24 5.71
CA GLY A 523 -16.08 7.85 6.51
C GLY A 523 -15.98 9.38 6.56
N HIS A 524 -14.78 9.92 6.82
CA HIS A 524 -14.55 11.35 6.83
C HIS A 524 -14.81 12.00 5.46
N ASP A 525 -14.36 11.35 4.37
CA ASP A 525 -14.63 11.80 3.00
C ASP A 525 -16.14 11.81 2.69
N ALA A 526 -16.86 10.76 3.09
CA ALA A 526 -18.30 10.67 2.89
C ALA A 526 -19.01 11.80 3.63
N VAL A 527 -18.63 12.08 4.88
CA VAL A 527 -19.22 13.19 5.65
C VAL A 527 -18.92 14.54 5.01
N ARG A 528 -17.71 14.76 4.49
CA ARG A 528 -17.36 15.99 3.75
C ARG A 528 -18.21 16.14 2.48
N ALA A 529 -18.36 15.08 1.69
CA ALA A 529 -19.20 15.07 0.50
C ALA A 529 -20.64 15.41 0.84
N TRP A 530 -21.24 14.75 1.83
CA TRP A 530 -22.61 15.02 2.27
C TRP A 530 -22.80 16.45 2.77
N LYS A 531 -21.84 17.03 3.50
CA LYS A 531 -21.91 18.45 3.91
C LYS A 531 -21.95 19.38 2.69
N ALA A 532 -21.15 19.11 1.66
CA ALA A 532 -21.17 19.85 0.41
C ALA A 532 -22.51 19.68 -0.33
N LEU A 533 -23.00 18.45 -0.51
CA LEU A 533 -24.29 18.17 -1.17
C LEU A 533 -25.45 18.93 -0.52
N ARG A 534 -25.49 18.95 0.80
CA ARG A 534 -26.57 19.62 1.55
C ARG A 534 -26.57 21.13 1.39
N SER A 535 -25.45 21.75 1.01
CA SER A 535 -25.40 23.18 0.70
C SER A 535 -26.00 23.52 -0.67
N LEU A 536 -26.15 22.51 -1.55
CA LEU A 536 -26.59 22.65 -2.94
C LEU A 536 -28.11 22.44 -3.15
N THR A 537 -28.85 21.99 -2.13
CA THR A 537 -30.23 21.46 -2.30
C THR A 537 -31.34 22.51 -2.39
N GLN A 538 -31.06 23.82 -2.48
CA GLN A 538 -32.10 24.84 -2.60
C GLN A 538 -32.38 25.25 -4.04
N GLY A 539 -33.59 24.93 -4.54
CA GLY A 539 -34.15 25.50 -5.78
C GLY A 539 -33.67 24.89 -7.10
N VAL A 540 -32.99 23.75 -7.07
CA VAL A 540 -32.38 23.09 -8.25
C VAL A 540 -33.27 21.93 -8.75
N THR A 541 -33.35 21.73 -10.07
CA THR A 541 -34.07 20.59 -10.68
C THR A 541 -33.39 19.26 -10.35
N ARG A 542 -34.10 18.13 -10.49
CA ARG A 542 -33.54 16.81 -10.14
C ARG A 542 -32.34 16.47 -11.03
N GLU A 543 -32.39 16.83 -12.29
CA GLU A 543 -31.35 16.53 -13.29
C GLU A 543 -30.05 17.26 -12.98
N VAL A 544 -30.13 18.58 -12.72
CA VAL A 544 -28.95 19.37 -12.32
C VAL A 544 -28.42 18.89 -10.98
N LEU A 545 -29.31 18.56 -10.02
CA LEU A 545 -28.90 18.02 -8.74
C LEU A 545 -28.20 16.66 -8.87
N ARG A 546 -28.59 15.82 -9.83
CA ARG A 546 -27.96 14.52 -10.10
C ARG A 546 -26.50 14.68 -10.55
N GLU A 547 -26.27 15.54 -11.54
CA GLU A 547 -24.92 15.84 -12.04
C GLU A 547 -24.03 16.42 -10.93
N GLU A 548 -24.58 17.33 -10.13
CA GLU A 548 -23.89 17.92 -8.99
C GLU A 548 -23.58 16.90 -7.89
N VAL A 549 -24.50 15.96 -7.63
CA VAL A 549 -24.26 14.87 -6.67
C VAL A 549 -23.12 13.99 -7.14
N ALA A 550 -23.16 13.53 -8.39
CA ALA A 550 -22.10 12.72 -8.98
C ALA A 550 -20.73 13.42 -8.90
N ARG A 551 -20.68 14.72 -9.24
CA ARG A 551 -19.48 15.54 -9.20
C ARG A 551 -18.89 15.65 -7.79
N VAL A 552 -19.72 15.93 -6.80
CA VAL A 552 -19.26 16.08 -5.41
C VAL A 552 -18.76 14.74 -4.86
N LEU A 553 -19.50 13.64 -5.06
CA LEU A 553 -19.07 12.31 -4.61
C LEU A 553 -17.75 11.90 -5.26
N TRP A 554 -17.61 12.16 -6.55
CA TRP A 554 -16.38 11.89 -7.30
C TRP A 554 -15.18 12.67 -6.74
N SER A 555 -15.36 13.98 -6.48
CA SER A 555 -14.30 14.86 -5.96
C SER A 555 -13.81 14.45 -4.57
N HIS A 556 -14.66 13.80 -3.79
CA HIS A 556 -14.34 13.28 -2.47
C HIS A 556 -13.92 11.80 -2.49
N ARG A 557 -13.85 11.16 -3.65
CA ARG A 557 -13.49 9.74 -3.81
C ARG A 557 -14.38 8.78 -3.03
N VAL A 558 -15.69 9.00 -3.09
CA VAL A 558 -16.71 8.20 -2.37
C VAL A 558 -17.79 7.61 -3.29
N LEU A 559 -17.58 7.64 -4.61
CA LEU A 559 -18.38 6.81 -5.51
C LEU A 559 -18.03 5.33 -5.30
N PRO A 560 -18.98 4.39 -5.51
CA PRO A 560 -18.78 2.95 -5.33
C PRO A 560 -17.52 2.40 -5.99
N THR A 561 -17.24 2.79 -7.23
CA THR A 561 -16.02 2.35 -7.92
C THR A 561 -14.75 2.88 -7.27
N GLN A 562 -14.77 4.10 -6.74
CA GLN A 562 -13.64 4.72 -6.01
C GLN A 562 -13.46 4.11 -4.62
N VAL A 563 -14.55 3.79 -3.92
CA VAL A 563 -14.48 3.11 -2.62
C VAL A 563 -13.96 1.69 -2.79
N ARG A 564 -14.49 0.96 -3.77
CA ARG A 564 -13.98 -0.36 -4.16
C ARG A 564 -12.50 -0.28 -4.48
N GLU A 565 -12.08 0.66 -5.32
CA GLU A 565 -10.66 0.90 -5.61
C GLU A 565 -9.90 1.01 -4.28
N ARG A 566 -10.22 1.99 -3.43
CA ARG A 566 -9.54 2.20 -2.14
C ARG A 566 -9.43 0.93 -1.29
N LEU A 567 -10.52 0.17 -1.13
CA LEU A 567 -10.59 -1.02 -0.27
C LEU A 567 -9.98 -2.30 -0.89
N THR A 568 -9.68 -2.31 -2.19
CA THR A 568 -9.12 -3.47 -2.90
C THR A 568 -7.68 -3.22 -3.33
N SER A 569 -6.96 -2.37 -2.60
CA SER A 569 -5.56 -2.05 -2.89
C SER A 569 -4.64 -3.23 -2.58
N ASP A 570 -4.98 -4.02 -1.56
CA ASP A 570 -4.13 -5.09 -1.02
C ASP A 570 -4.81 -6.46 -1.18
N PRO A 571 -4.55 -7.20 -2.28
CA PRO A 571 -5.05 -8.56 -2.45
C PRO A 571 -4.31 -9.54 -1.54
N ILE A 572 -5.03 -10.48 -0.93
CA ILE A 572 -4.39 -11.57 -0.17
C ILE A 572 -3.64 -12.53 -1.10
N ARG A 573 -4.23 -12.79 -2.28
CA ARG A 573 -3.64 -13.64 -3.31
C ARG A 573 -3.60 -12.90 -4.64
N VAL A 574 -2.44 -12.93 -5.28
CA VAL A 574 -2.24 -12.46 -6.66
C VAL A 574 -2.37 -13.66 -7.61
N GLU A 575 -2.95 -13.43 -8.80
CA GLU A 575 -3.10 -14.45 -9.85
C GLU A 575 -1.77 -15.04 -10.34
#